data_AF-A0A960HJK0-F1
#
_entry.id   AF-A0A960HJK0-F1
#
_cell.length_a   1.000
_cell.length_b   1.000
_cell.length_c   1.000
_cell.angle_alpha   90.00
_cell.angle_beta   90.00
_cell.angle_gamma   90.00
#
_symmetry.space_group_name_H-M   'P 1'
#
loop_
_entity.id
_entity.type
_entity.pdbx_description
1 polymer ?
#
loop_
_entity_poly.entity_id
_entity_poly.type
_entity_poly.pdbx_seq_one_letter_code
_entity_poly.pdbx_strand_id
1 'polypeptide(L)'
;MAEGWIVDDAPSARYPIYTRGNVGEVFPDPVAPLSATLAITPYAEPGWRDAVVRTGVFSADEFDPDRNEIIGVFGGYCYLNVSINRISGVRVPGMTPEMIDLALFGDQPGAPPYEPRPGDDDPERATAAFEWLIWVMTATELPELVEDERRTKQLRDQRPDVGALSEAQLVDRTRALFAEHFRRLFAQHIFVSSSVQIPLGVITQACAAAGDPSLAMRLVAGLGDVESAAPSFALWRLGRRVAASPGLTAAFDGGVPGLSDRLEAGRGDSEVDTFLAELDAFLREHGSRGPNEWETSAHTWETRPELVLAALDRLRLLDDADDPARHH
;
A
#
# COMPACT_ATOMS: atom_id res chain seq x y z
N MET A 1 0.25 15.74 33.35
CA MET A 1 -0.33 14.95 32.24
C MET A 1 0.81 14.70 31.28
N ALA A 2 1.06 13.47 30.85
CA ALA A 2 2.07 13.24 29.83
C ALA A 2 1.62 14.01 28.59
N GLU A 3 2.45 14.94 28.09
CA GLU A 3 2.21 15.56 26.80
C GLU A 3 2.30 14.42 25.78
N GLY A 4 1.15 14.07 25.18
CA GLY A 4 1.09 13.10 24.10
C GLY A 4 1.83 13.60 22.87
N TRP A 5 2.04 12.73 21.89
CA TRP A 5 2.54 13.17 20.59
C TRP A 5 1.56 14.16 19.97
N ILE A 6 2.07 15.09 19.15
CA ILE A 6 1.28 16.24 18.66
C ILE A 6 0.07 15.84 17.79
N VAL A 7 0.06 14.61 17.28
CA VAL A 7 -1.03 14.02 16.49
C VAL A 7 -1.59 12.74 17.12
N ASP A 8 -1.44 12.56 18.43
CA ASP A 8 -2.08 11.44 19.14
C ASP A 8 -3.60 11.56 19.14
N ASP A 9 -4.26 10.44 18.85
CA ASP A 9 -5.69 10.27 18.92
C ASP A 9 -6.14 9.83 20.32
N ALA A 10 -7.41 10.07 20.62
CA ALA A 10 -8.08 9.42 21.74
C ALA A 10 -8.66 8.07 21.26
N PRO A 11 -8.40 6.94 21.95
CA PRO A 11 -8.97 5.65 21.57
C PRO A 11 -10.51 5.69 21.53
N SER A 12 -11.10 5.02 20.54
CA SER A 12 -12.56 4.91 20.45
C SER A 12 -13.13 4.18 21.68
N ALA A 13 -14.17 4.73 22.28
CA ALA A 13 -14.91 4.07 23.37
C ALA A 13 -15.71 2.87 22.85
N ARG A 14 -16.23 2.98 21.62
CA ARG A 14 -17.02 1.93 20.96
C ARG A 14 -16.13 0.81 20.42
N TYR A 15 -14.97 1.16 19.86
CA TYR A 15 -14.05 0.25 19.21
C TYR A 15 -12.64 0.32 19.84
N PRO A 16 -12.43 -0.25 21.03
CA PRO A 16 -11.26 0.09 21.86
C PRO A 16 -9.98 -0.71 21.56
N ILE A 17 -10.02 -1.73 20.69
CA ILE A 17 -8.88 -2.62 20.47
C ILE A 17 -8.17 -2.23 19.18
N TYR A 18 -6.88 -1.91 19.31
CA TYR A 18 -6.01 -1.49 18.21
C TYR A 18 -4.77 -2.38 18.15
N THR A 19 -4.23 -2.58 16.95
CA THR A 19 -3.01 -3.37 16.71
C THR A 19 -2.06 -2.65 15.77
N ARG A 20 -0.76 -2.89 15.98
CA ARG A 20 0.29 -2.47 15.05
C ARG A 20 0.94 -3.66 14.34
N GLY A 21 0.39 -4.87 14.49
CA GLY A 21 0.96 -6.10 13.92
C GLY A 21 1.25 -5.99 12.41
N ASN A 22 0.27 -5.52 11.63
CA ASN A 22 0.43 -5.31 10.19
C ASN A 22 0.94 -3.90 9.86
N VAL A 23 0.26 -2.86 10.37
CA VAL A 23 0.56 -1.47 10.00
C VAL A 23 1.94 -0.99 10.45
N GLY A 24 2.56 -1.66 11.43
CA GLY A 24 3.93 -1.36 11.85
C GLY A 24 4.99 -1.68 10.80
N GLU A 25 4.67 -2.51 9.80
CA GLU A 25 5.59 -2.78 8.68
C GLU A 25 5.63 -1.61 7.68
N VAL A 26 4.51 -0.87 7.55
CA VAL A 26 4.39 0.27 6.63
C VAL A 26 4.61 1.62 7.32
N PHE A 27 4.32 1.69 8.63
CA PHE A 27 4.63 2.81 9.52
C PHE A 27 5.51 2.33 10.69
N PRO A 28 6.79 2.00 10.44
CA PRO A 28 7.70 1.52 11.48
C PRO A 28 8.10 2.63 12.46
N ASP A 29 8.18 3.87 11.97
CA ASP A 29 8.59 5.05 12.71
C ASP A 29 7.37 5.85 13.22
N PRO A 30 7.56 6.75 14.19
CA PRO A 30 6.51 7.67 14.61
C PRO A 30 5.95 8.48 13.42
N VAL A 31 4.63 8.56 13.32
CA VAL A 31 3.91 9.26 12.26
C VAL A 31 4.26 10.74 12.29
N ALA A 32 4.73 11.26 11.14
CA ALA A 32 5.02 12.68 11.03
C ALA A 32 3.73 13.50 11.17
N PRO A 33 3.76 14.66 11.85
CA PRO A 33 2.59 15.52 11.96
C PRO A 33 2.01 15.94 10.60
N LEU A 34 2.88 16.08 9.58
CA LEU A 34 2.45 16.35 8.21
C LEU A 34 1.61 15.19 7.63
N SER A 35 2.04 13.94 7.80
CA SER A 35 1.29 12.77 7.31
C SER A 35 -0.09 12.67 7.96
N ALA A 36 -0.16 12.87 9.27
CA ALA A 36 -1.42 12.85 10.00
C ALA A 36 -2.40 13.96 9.56
N THR A 37 -1.89 15.18 9.35
CA THR A 37 -2.71 16.38 9.05
C THR A 37 -2.98 16.59 7.56
N LEU A 38 -2.14 16.06 6.67
CA LEU A 38 -2.32 16.15 5.21
C LEU A 38 -3.06 14.95 4.64
N ALA A 39 -2.80 13.75 5.15
CA ALA A 39 -3.25 12.50 4.53
C ALA A 39 -4.24 11.74 5.40
N ILE A 40 -3.83 11.34 6.62
CA ILE A 40 -4.55 10.34 7.42
C ILE A 40 -5.92 10.87 7.85
N THR A 41 -5.94 11.91 8.67
CA THR A 41 -7.17 12.43 9.29
C THR A 41 -8.16 12.97 8.25
N PRO A 42 -7.74 13.78 7.24
CA PRO A 42 -8.71 14.38 6.33
C PRO A 42 -9.17 13.44 5.21
N TYR A 43 -8.39 12.40 4.86
CA TYR A 43 -8.64 11.61 3.65
C TYR A 43 -8.54 10.09 3.82
N ALA A 44 -7.49 9.56 4.46
CA ALA A 44 -7.31 8.11 4.58
C ALA A 44 -8.36 7.48 5.51
N GLU A 45 -8.54 8.03 6.72
CA GLU A 45 -9.56 7.61 7.68
C GLU A 45 -10.97 7.66 7.08
N PRO A 46 -11.46 8.80 6.55
CA PRO A 46 -12.80 8.85 5.95
C PRO A 46 -12.90 8.02 4.66
N GLY A 47 -11.81 7.86 3.89
CA GLY A 47 -11.80 6.97 2.73
C GLY A 47 -11.95 5.50 3.13
N TRP A 48 -11.30 5.08 4.22
CA TRP A 48 -11.48 3.74 4.76
C TRP A 48 -12.92 3.52 5.22
N ARG A 49 -13.53 4.52 5.88
CA ARG A 49 -14.96 4.49 6.25
C ARG A 49 -15.86 4.32 5.03
N ASP A 50 -15.63 5.11 3.98
CA ASP A 50 -16.38 4.98 2.73
C ASP A 50 -16.30 3.57 2.16
N ALA A 51 -15.11 2.94 2.23
CA ALA A 51 -14.91 1.58 1.75
C ALA A 51 -15.70 0.54 2.56
N VAL A 52 -15.66 0.60 3.90
CA VAL A 52 -16.35 -0.39 4.75
C VAL A 52 -17.87 -0.13 4.84
N VAL A 53 -18.32 1.09 4.61
CA VAL A 53 -19.75 1.38 4.41
C VAL A 53 -20.21 0.83 3.06
N ARG A 54 -19.38 0.95 2.02
CA ARG A 54 -19.69 0.41 0.68
C ARG A 54 -19.83 -1.10 0.65
N THR A 55 -19.12 -1.84 1.50
CA THR A 55 -19.33 -3.31 1.62
C THR A 55 -20.68 -3.67 2.25
N GLY A 56 -21.40 -2.70 2.83
CA GLY A 56 -22.66 -2.94 3.53
C GLY A 56 -22.49 -3.40 4.97
N VAL A 57 -21.26 -3.70 5.42
CA VAL A 57 -20.98 -4.18 6.77
C VAL A 57 -21.28 -3.11 7.82
N PHE A 58 -21.11 -1.82 7.48
CA PHE A 58 -21.37 -0.69 8.38
C PHE A 58 -22.36 0.31 7.78
N SER A 59 -23.00 1.10 8.62
CA SER A 59 -23.58 2.39 8.22
C SER A 59 -22.66 3.55 8.62
N ALA A 60 -22.78 4.69 7.93
CA ALA A 60 -21.89 5.83 8.13
C ALA A 60 -21.99 6.45 9.53
N ASP A 61 -23.17 6.36 10.16
CA ASP A 61 -23.45 6.85 11.51
C ASP A 61 -22.88 5.97 12.63
N GLU A 62 -22.27 4.83 12.28
CA GLU A 62 -21.58 3.98 13.26
C GLU A 62 -20.21 4.53 13.67
N PHE A 63 -19.67 5.48 12.91
CA PHE A 63 -18.35 6.08 13.15
C PHE A 63 -18.46 7.50 13.75
N ASP A 64 -17.52 7.84 14.63
CA ASP A 64 -17.37 9.20 15.15
C ASP A 64 -16.90 10.14 14.03
N PRO A 65 -17.68 11.14 13.61
CA PRO A 65 -17.32 12.02 12.49
C PRO A 65 -16.12 12.93 12.78
N ASP A 66 -15.77 13.15 14.06
CA ASP A 66 -14.79 14.13 14.50
C ASP A 66 -13.47 13.50 14.96
N ARG A 67 -13.36 12.17 14.98
CA ARG A 67 -12.18 11.45 15.50
C ARG A 67 -11.77 10.34 14.57
N ASN A 68 -10.49 10.00 14.52
CA ASN A 68 -10.04 8.79 13.85
C ASN A 68 -10.44 7.56 14.69
N GLU A 69 -11.06 6.57 14.04
CA GLU A 69 -11.46 5.33 14.68
C GLU A 69 -10.83 4.12 14.03
N ILE A 70 -10.61 4.12 12.70
CA ILE A 70 -10.00 2.99 11.98
C ILE A 70 -8.48 3.06 12.05
N ILE A 71 -7.89 4.23 11.78
CA ILE A 71 -6.46 4.50 11.79
C ILE A 71 -6.13 5.37 13.02
N GLY A 72 -5.70 4.74 14.11
CA GLY A 72 -5.37 5.45 15.36
C GLY A 72 -3.89 5.75 15.50
N VAL A 73 -3.53 6.94 15.95
CA VAL A 73 -2.15 7.28 16.34
C VAL A 73 -2.05 7.34 17.86
N PHE A 74 -1.19 6.50 18.46
CA PHE A 74 -1.00 6.47 19.92
C PHE A 74 0.49 6.43 20.29
N GLY A 75 0.93 7.40 21.11
CA GLY A 75 2.34 7.57 21.43
C GLY A 75 3.18 7.85 20.17
N GLY A 76 2.58 8.48 19.17
CA GLY A 76 3.15 8.76 17.86
C GLY A 76 3.19 7.59 16.88
N TYR A 77 2.78 6.37 17.25
CA TYR A 77 2.78 5.22 16.33
C TYR A 77 1.40 4.96 15.74
N CYS A 78 1.37 4.49 14.48
CA CYS A 78 0.14 4.13 13.78
C CYS A 78 -0.37 2.75 14.22
N TYR A 79 -1.69 2.63 14.40
CA TYR A 79 -2.40 1.41 14.72
C TYR A 79 -3.67 1.28 13.88
N LEU A 80 -4.06 0.05 13.56
CA LEU A 80 -5.35 -0.27 12.95
C LEU A 80 -6.32 -0.81 13.99
N ASN A 81 -7.58 -0.43 13.87
CA ASN A 81 -8.62 -0.82 14.80
C ASN A 81 -9.13 -2.24 14.52
N VAL A 82 -8.82 -3.16 15.43
CA VAL A 82 -9.24 -4.55 15.35
C VAL A 82 -10.71 -4.71 15.74
N SER A 83 -11.20 -3.92 16.69
CA SER A 83 -12.62 -3.96 17.07
C SER A 83 -13.53 -3.72 15.86
N ILE A 84 -13.18 -2.77 14.98
CA ILE A 84 -13.92 -2.52 13.73
C ILE A 84 -13.84 -3.74 12.81
N ASN A 85 -12.64 -4.28 12.56
CA ASN A 85 -12.50 -5.45 11.69
C ASN A 85 -13.28 -6.68 12.21
N ARG A 86 -13.36 -6.88 13.53
CA ARG A 86 -14.12 -7.99 14.15
C ARG A 86 -15.61 -7.92 13.84
N ILE A 87 -16.18 -6.72 13.69
CA ILE A 87 -17.60 -6.56 13.30
C ILE A 87 -17.85 -7.17 11.92
N SER A 88 -16.90 -7.08 10.98
CA SER A 88 -16.99 -7.81 9.71
C SER A 88 -17.10 -9.32 9.94
N GLY A 89 -16.36 -9.87 10.90
CA GLY A 89 -16.48 -11.27 11.31
C GLY A 89 -17.84 -11.64 11.91
N VAL A 90 -18.59 -10.67 12.46
CA VAL A 90 -19.95 -10.89 12.99
C VAL A 90 -20.99 -10.83 11.87
N ARG A 91 -20.86 -9.85 10.98
CA ARG A 91 -21.92 -9.49 10.01
C ARG A 91 -21.75 -10.13 8.64
N VAL A 92 -20.53 -10.52 8.24
CA VAL A 92 -20.29 -11.16 6.94
C VAL A 92 -20.56 -12.66 7.02
N PRO A 93 -21.51 -13.22 6.25
CA PRO A 93 -21.82 -14.65 6.30
C PRO A 93 -20.61 -15.55 6.02
N GLY A 94 -20.38 -16.52 6.89
CA GLY A 94 -19.27 -17.48 6.76
C GLY A 94 -17.93 -16.99 7.34
N MET A 95 -17.88 -15.78 7.90
CA MET A 95 -16.74 -15.29 8.68
C MET A 95 -17.02 -15.41 10.18
N THR A 96 -15.96 -15.27 10.99
CA THR A 96 -16.05 -15.12 12.44
C THR A 96 -15.03 -14.08 12.94
N PRO A 97 -15.23 -13.47 14.11
CA PRO A 97 -14.23 -12.59 14.73
C PRO A 97 -12.86 -13.27 14.94
N GLU A 98 -12.84 -14.57 15.20
CA GLU A 98 -11.60 -15.35 15.38
C GLU A 98 -10.84 -15.50 14.05
N MET A 99 -11.55 -15.62 12.92
CA MET A 99 -10.90 -15.60 11.60
C MET A 99 -10.24 -14.24 11.32
N ILE A 100 -10.89 -13.15 11.75
CA ILE A 100 -10.32 -11.80 11.66
C ILE A 100 -9.08 -11.66 12.55
N ASP A 101 -9.15 -12.16 13.79
CA ASP A 101 -8.01 -12.14 14.70
C ASP A 101 -6.82 -12.92 14.15
N LEU A 102 -7.05 -14.12 13.61
CA LEU A 102 -6.00 -14.90 12.96
C LEU A 102 -5.36 -14.13 11.79
N ALA A 103 -6.16 -13.41 11.00
CA ALA A 103 -5.65 -12.63 9.89
C ALA A 103 -4.82 -11.40 10.32
N LEU A 104 -5.15 -10.77 11.46
CA LEU A 104 -4.51 -9.53 11.92
C LEU A 104 -3.38 -9.74 12.94
N PHE A 105 -3.47 -10.79 13.77
CA PHE A 105 -2.48 -11.11 14.82
C PHE A 105 -1.67 -12.38 14.52
N GLY A 106 -2.08 -13.21 13.55
CA GLY A 106 -1.54 -14.56 13.40
C GLY A 106 -1.82 -15.41 14.65
N ASP A 107 -0.91 -16.33 14.96
CA ASP A 107 -0.97 -17.18 16.16
C ASP A 107 -0.46 -16.49 17.44
N GLN A 108 -0.36 -15.15 17.46
CA GLN A 108 0.16 -14.45 18.63
C GLN A 108 -0.80 -14.56 19.82
N PRO A 109 -0.34 -15.08 20.98
CA PRO A 109 -1.18 -15.19 22.16
C PRO A 109 -1.45 -13.82 22.78
N GLY A 110 -2.63 -13.64 23.38
CA GLY A 110 -2.95 -12.50 24.23
C GLY A 110 -3.92 -11.47 23.64
N ALA A 111 -4.43 -11.67 22.42
CA ALA A 111 -5.55 -10.88 21.93
C ALA A 111 -6.79 -11.11 22.83
N PRO A 112 -7.44 -10.05 23.36
CA PRO A 112 -8.67 -10.21 24.12
C PRO A 112 -9.74 -10.87 23.24
N PRO A 113 -10.53 -11.84 23.76
CA PRO A 113 -11.59 -12.46 22.97
C PRO A 113 -12.61 -11.43 22.50
N TYR A 114 -13.32 -11.73 21.43
CA TYR A 114 -14.45 -10.90 21.02
C TYR A 114 -15.58 -11.02 22.04
N GLU A 115 -16.11 -9.87 22.46
CA GLU A 115 -17.26 -9.76 23.35
C GLU A 115 -18.37 -9.01 22.61
N PRO A 116 -19.52 -9.64 22.34
CA PRO A 116 -20.62 -9.00 21.63
C PRO A 116 -21.12 -7.74 22.34
N ARG A 117 -21.26 -6.64 21.59
CA ARG A 117 -21.84 -5.38 22.07
C ARG A 117 -23.22 -5.12 21.44
N PRO A 118 -24.09 -4.34 22.11
CA PRO A 118 -25.33 -3.90 21.50
C PRO A 118 -25.10 -3.21 20.15
N GLY A 119 -25.79 -3.70 19.11
CA GLY A 119 -25.67 -3.19 17.74
C GLY A 119 -24.66 -3.94 16.87
N ASP A 120 -23.82 -4.83 17.41
CA ASP A 120 -22.87 -5.59 16.58
C ASP A 120 -23.59 -6.60 15.66
N ASP A 121 -24.59 -7.30 16.20
CA ASP A 121 -25.51 -8.13 15.43
C ASP A 121 -26.60 -7.25 14.80
N ASP A 122 -26.54 -7.10 13.48
CA ASP A 122 -27.46 -6.29 12.70
C ASP A 122 -27.86 -7.06 11.42
N PRO A 123 -29.10 -7.57 11.36
CA PRO A 123 -29.58 -8.34 10.21
C PRO A 123 -29.62 -7.54 8.89
N GLU A 124 -29.81 -6.22 8.95
CA GLU A 124 -29.80 -5.39 7.75
C GLU A 124 -28.38 -5.26 7.20
N ARG A 125 -27.39 -5.02 8.07
CA ARG A 125 -25.98 -5.00 7.66
C ARG A 125 -25.50 -6.37 7.19
N ALA A 126 -25.94 -7.45 7.82
CA ALA A 126 -25.63 -8.81 7.38
C ALA A 126 -26.21 -9.12 5.98
N THR A 127 -27.41 -8.64 5.70
CA THR A 127 -28.03 -8.76 4.37
C THR A 127 -27.26 -7.95 3.33
N ALA A 128 -26.89 -6.70 3.63
CA ALA A 128 -26.10 -5.87 2.71
C ALA A 128 -24.70 -6.45 2.45
N ALA A 129 -24.04 -6.97 3.50
CA ALA A 129 -22.77 -7.68 3.37
C ALA A 129 -22.89 -8.92 2.48
N PHE A 130 -24.02 -9.65 2.55
CA PHE A 130 -24.29 -10.79 1.67
C PHE A 130 -24.46 -10.37 0.19
N GLU A 131 -25.11 -9.24 -0.08
CA GLU A 131 -25.20 -8.67 -1.44
C GLU A 131 -23.81 -8.31 -1.99
N TRP A 132 -22.95 -7.73 -1.14
CA TRP A 132 -21.55 -7.49 -1.49
C TRP A 132 -20.79 -8.79 -1.78
N LEU A 133 -20.96 -9.86 -0.98
CA LEU A 133 -20.36 -11.17 -1.27
C LEU A 133 -20.80 -11.73 -2.63
N ILE A 134 -22.09 -11.60 -2.97
CA ILE A 134 -22.58 -11.99 -4.30
C ILE A 134 -21.85 -11.21 -5.38
N TRP A 135 -21.71 -9.89 -5.22
CA TRP A 135 -20.95 -9.07 -6.16
C TRP A 135 -19.50 -9.54 -6.29
N VAL A 136 -18.79 -9.77 -5.17
CA VAL A 136 -17.39 -10.27 -5.18
C VAL A 136 -17.27 -11.57 -5.97
N MET A 137 -18.22 -12.49 -5.82
CA MET A 137 -18.18 -13.80 -6.48
C MET A 137 -18.65 -13.79 -7.94
N THR A 138 -19.27 -12.71 -8.41
CA THR A 138 -19.87 -12.63 -9.75
C THR A 138 -19.27 -11.54 -10.63
N ALA A 139 -18.55 -10.57 -10.06
CA ALA A 139 -17.89 -9.51 -10.81
C ALA A 139 -16.84 -10.09 -11.77
N THR A 140 -16.97 -9.75 -13.05
CA THR A 140 -16.00 -10.12 -14.10
C THR A 140 -15.13 -8.94 -14.54
N GLU A 141 -15.46 -7.73 -14.08
CA GLU A 141 -14.78 -6.48 -14.43
C GLU A 141 -14.83 -5.48 -13.26
N LEU A 142 -13.85 -4.58 -13.21
CA LEU A 142 -13.73 -3.53 -12.20
C LEU A 142 -13.58 -2.16 -12.90
N PRO A 143 -14.63 -1.65 -13.58
CA PRO A 143 -14.53 -0.45 -14.42
C PRO A 143 -14.09 0.81 -13.65
N GLU A 144 -14.50 0.94 -12.38
CA GLU A 144 -14.04 2.04 -11.51
C GLU A 144 -12.53 1.98 -11.24
N LEU A 145 -11.97 0.78 -11.08
CA LEU A 145 -10.52 0.60 -10.88
C LEU A 145 -9.75 0.96 -12.15
N VAL A 146 -10.26 0.58 -13.32
CA VAL A 146 -9.67 0.94 -14.63
C VAL A 146 -9.70 2.46 -14.85
N GLU A 147 -10.79 3.13 -14.47
CA GLU A 147 -10.88 4.60 -14.55
C GLU A 147 -9.91 5.28 -13.57
N ASP A 148 -9.67 4.69 -12.40
CA ASP A 148 -8.70 5.19 -11.41
C ASP A 148 -7.26 5.06 -11.88
N GLU A 149 -6.93 3.92 -12.48
CA GLU A 149 -5.65 3.72 -13.15
C GLU A 149 -5.44 4.75 -14.27
N ARG A 150 -6.45 4.94 -15.13
CA ARG A 150 -6.39 5.95 -16.20
C ARG A 150 -6.20 7.35 -15.65
N ARG A 151 -6.89 7.70 -14.55
CA ARG A 151 -6.80 9.01 -13.92
C ARG A 151 -5.44 9.27 -13.29
N THR A 152 -4.88 8.30 -12.58
CA THR A 152 -3.56 8.43 -11.95
C THR A 152 -2.46 8.56 -13.00
N LYS A 153 -2.53 7.80 -14.10
CA LYS A 153 -1.65 7.97 -15.27
C LYS A 153 -1.78 9.36 -15.90
N GLN A 154 -3.00 9.86 -16.08
CA GLN A 154 -3.23 11.21 -16.58
C GLN A 154 -2.64 12.29 -15.67
N LEU A 155 -2.76 12.16 -14.34
CA LEU A 155 -2.15 13.08 -13.39
C LEU A 155 -0.62 13.11 -13.50
N ARG A 156 -0.01 11.93 -13.76
CA ARG A 156 1.42 11.82 -14.02
C ARG A 156 1.83 12.51 -15.33
N ASP A 157 1.09 12.26 -16.40
CA ASP A 157 1.36 12.85 -17.71
C ASP A 157 1.20 14.38 -17.71
N GLN A 158 0.26 14.89 -16.94
CA GLN A 158 -0.04 16.32 -16.81
C GLN A 158 0.73 16.99 -15.66
N ARG A 159 1.69 16.31 -15.02
CA ARG A 159 2.48 16.90 -13.95
C ARG A 159 3.31 18.07 -14.53
N PRO A 160 3.17 19.29 -13.99
CA PRO A 160 3.99 20.42 -14.41
C PRO A 160 5.45 20.19 -14.03
N ASP A 161 6.36 21.01 -14.57
CA ASP A 161 7.72 21.09 -14.05
C ASP A 161 7.67 21.61 -12.61
N VAL A 162 7.77 20.68 -11.66
CA VAL A 162 7.72 20.98 -10.23
C VAL A 162 8.93 21.77 -9.76
N GLY A 163 10.06 21.70 -10.48
CA GLY A 163 11.25 22.50 -10.19
C GLY A 163 11.07 23.98 -10.54
N ALA A 164 10.10 24.31 -11.39
CA ALA A 164 9.74 25.69 -11.74
C ALA A 164 8.66 26.30 -10.80
N LEU A 165 8.11 25.53 -9.87
CA LEU A 165 7.09 26.00 -8.93
C LEU A 165 7.72 26.59 -7.67
N SER A 166 7.11 27.66 -7.14
CA SER A 166 7.43 28.15 -5.79
C SER A 166 6.94 27.19 -4.71
N GLU A 167 7.51 27.28 -3.51
CA GLU A 167 7.08 26.48 -2.35
C GLU A 167 5.57 26.60 -2.06
N ALA A 168 5.00 27.80 -2.17
CA ALA A 168 3.57 28.02 -2.00
C ALA A 168 2.75 27.27 -3.06
N GLN A 169 3.17 27.33 -4.32
CA GLN A 169 2.50 26.61 -5.41
C GLN A 169 2.62 25.08 -5.26
N LEU A 170 3.74 24.58 -4.74
CA LEU A 170 3.92 23.17 -4.43
C LEU A 170 2.94 22.72 -3.34
N VAL A 171 2.84 23.48 -2.24
CA VAL A 171 1.91 23.17 -1.14
C VAL A 171 0.46 23.20 -1.62
N ASP A 172 0.06 24.23 -2.37
CA ASP A 172 -1.31 24.35 -2.88
C ASP A 172 -1.65 23.20 -3.84
N ARG A 173 -0.72 22.85 -4.74
CA ARG A 173 -0.89 21.71 -5.64
C ARG A 173 -1.05 20.40 -4.87
N THR A 174 -0.20 20.14 -3.89
CA THR A 174 -0.27 18.91 -3.07
C THR A 174 -1.60 18.83 -2.35
N ARG A 175 -2.04 19.91 -1.69
CA ARG A 175 -3.35 19.94 -1.00
C ARG A 175 -4.51 19.72 -1.97
N ALA A 176 -4.46 20.32 -3.16
CA ALA A 176 -5.49 20.12 -4.17
C ALA A 176 -5.56 18.66 -4.66
N LEU A 177 -4.42 18.03 -4.93
CA LEU A 177 -4.37 16.61 -5.33
C LEU A 177 -4.96 15.70 -4.25
N PHE A 178 -4.62 15.95 -2.98
CA PHE A 178 -5.16 15.18 -1.87
C PHE A 178 -6.68 15.36 -1.71
N ALA A 179 -7.13 16.62 -1.74
CA ALA A 179 -8.54 16.96 -1.63
C ALA A 179 -9.39 16.37 -2.76
N GLU A 180 -8.90 16.40 -4.00
CA GLU A 180 -9.65 15.97 -5.17
C GLU A 180 -9.63 14.45 -5.38
N HIS A 181 -8.55 13.77 -4.96
CA HIS A 181 -8.33 12.39 -5.38
C HIS A 181 -8.11 11.40 -4.24
N PHE A 182 -7.42 11.79 -3.16
CA PHE A 182 -6.87 10.82 -2.21
C PHE A 182 -7.97 10.01 -1.52
N ARG A 183 -8.97 10.65 -0.92
CA ARG A 183 -10.05 9.94 -0.19
C ARG A 183 -10.71 8.86 -1.05
N ARG A 184 -11.03 9.20 -2.30
CA ARG A 184 -11.71 8.30 -3.24
C ARG A 184 -10.81 7.16 -3.70
N LEU A 185 -9.56 7.46 -4.08
CA LEU A 185 -8.60 6.44 -4.50
C LEU A 185 -8.25 5.50 -3.35
N PHE A 186 -8.11 6.04 -2.14
CA PHE A 186 -7.87 5.26 -0.94
C PHE A 186 -9.07 4.38 -0.58
N ALA A 187 -10.30 4.91 -0.65
CA ALA A 187 -11.51 4.12 -0.47
C ALA A 187 -11.61 2.98 -1.49
N GLN A 188 -11.31 3.24 -2.76
CA GLN A 188 -11.30 2.21 -3.80
C GLN A 188 -10.24 1.13 -3.52
N HIS A 189 -9.03 1.55 -3.14
CA HIS A 189 -7.95 0.65 -2.75
C HIS A 189 -8.39 -0.29 -1.62
N ILE A 190 -8.90 0.26 -0.51
CA ILE A 190 -9.38 -0.53 0.62
C ILE A 190 -10.52 -1.47 0.20
N PHE A 191 -11.53 -0.97 -0.52
CA PHE A 191 -12.68 -1.76 -0.94
C PHE A 191 -12.26 -2.96 -1.81
N VAL A 192 -11.39 -2.75 -2.80
CA VAL A 192 -10.90 -3.81 -3.67
C VAL A 192 -9.99 -4.78 -2.90
N SER A 193 -9.10 -4.27 -2.05
CA SER A 193 -8.22 -5.09 -1.21
C SER A 193 -9.00 -5.99 -0.24
N SER A 194 -10.06 -5.48 0.39
CA SER A 194 -10.95 -6.29 1.23
C SER A 194 -11.74 -7.30 0.39
N SER A 195 -12.18 -6.91 -0.80
CA SER A 195 -12.98 -7.79 -1.69
C SER A 195 -12.17 -8.98 -2.21
N VAL A 196 -10.92 -8.77 -2.64
CA VAL A 196 -10.09 -9.83 -3.25
C VAL A 196 -9.64 -10.90 -2.26
N GLN A 197 -9.61 -10.58 -0.95
CA GLN A 197 -9.25 -11.55 0.09
C GLN A 197 -10.25 -12.71 0.20
N ILE A 198 -11.53 -12.47 -0.10
CA ILE A 198 -12.59 -13.49 -0.03
C ILE A 198 -12.38 -14.62 -1.05
N PRO A 199 -12.32 -14.37 -2.38
CA PRO A 199 -12.10 -15.43 -3.35
C PRO A 199 -10.72 -16.08 -3.17
N LEU A 200 -9.70 -15.33 -2.74
CA LEU A 200 -8.40 -15.89 -2.37
C LEU A 200 -8.53 -16.91 -1.22
N GLY A 201 -9.29 -16.57 -0.17
CA GLY A 201 -9.60 -17.47 0.94
C GLY A 201 -10.33 -18.74 0.48
N VAL A 202 -11.31 -18.60 -0.42
CA VAL A 202 -12.03 -19.74 -1.00
C VAL A 202 -11.09 -20.65 -1.80
N ILE A 203 -10.21 -20.08 -2.64
CA ILE A 203 -9.20 -20.84 -3.39
C ILE A 203 -8.28 -21.60 -2.43
N THR A 204 -7.79 -20.93 -1.38
CA THR A 204 -6.92 -21.54 -0.37
C THR A 204 -7.61 -22.71 0.33
N GLN A 205 -8.86 -22.54 0.76
CA GLN A 205 -9.63 -23.61 1.39
C GLN A 205 -9.90 -24.79 0.43
N ALA A 206 -10.21 -24.51 -0.83
CA ALA A 206 -10.43 -25.54 -1.85
C ALA A 206 -9.14 -26.34 -2.13
N CYS A 207 -8.00 -25.67 -2.26
CA CYS A 207 -6.69 -26.32 -2.42
C CYS A 207 -6.33 -27.19 -1.22
N ALA A 208 -6.58 -26.69 0.00
CA ALA A 208 -6.37 -27.46 1.22
C ALA A 208 -7.28 -28.71 1.29
N ALA A 209 -8.56 -28.57 0.93
CA ALA A 209 -9.50 -29.69 0.86
C ALA A 209 -9.12 -30.71 -0.23
N ALA A 210 -8.47 -30.27 -1.31
CA ALA A 210 -7.91 -31.13 -2.35
C ALA A 210 -6.61 -31.83 -1.93
N GLY A 211 -6.08 -31.54 -0.74
CA GLY A 211 -4.88 -32.16 -0.19
C GLY A 211 -3.55 -31.49 -0.55
N ASP A 212 -3.59 -30.34 -1.24
CA ASP A 212 -2.38 -29.57 -1.57
C ASP A 212 -2.61 -28.06 -1.39
N PRO A 213 -2.43 -27.53 -0.17
CA PRO A 213 -2.54 -26.10 0.11
C PRO A 213 -1.56 -25.23 -0.71
N SER A 214 -0.44 -25.80 -1.19
CA SER A 214 0.57 -25.04 -1.95
C SER A 214 0.08 -24.60 -3.33
N LEU A 215 -1.00 -25.22 -3.85
CA LEU A 215 -1.59 -24.87 -5.13
C LEU A 215 -2.22 -23.48 -5.14
N ALA A 216 -2.71 -22.97 -4.01
CA ALA A 216 -3.44 -21.71 -3.97
C ALA A 216 -2.60 -20.55 -4.52
N MET A 217 -1.38 -20.38 -3.99
CA MET A 217 -0.46 -19.34 -4.44
C MET A 217 0.02 -19.57 -5.87
N ARG A 218 0.18 -20.82 -6.32
CA ARG A 218 0.57 -21.14 -7.71
C ARG A 218 -0.52 -20.77 -8.71
N LEU A 219 -1.79 -21.02 -8.36
CA LEU A 219 -2.93 -20.65 -9.18
C LEU A 219 -3.06 -19.13 -9.27
N VAL A 220 -2.89 -18.44 -8.14
CA VAL A 220 -2.97 -16.96 -8.06
C VAL A 220 -1.81 -16.31 -8.83
N ALA A 221 -0.58 -16.81 -8.67
CA ALA A 221 0.58 -16.33 -9.41
C ALA A 221 0.43 -16.51 -10.93
N GLY A 222 -0.22 -17.60 -11.35
CA GLY A 222 -0.49 -17.90 -12.77
C GLY A 222 -1.45 -16.94 -13.47
N LEU A 223 -2.15 -16.04 -12.75
CA LEU A 223 -2.99 -15.00 -13.36
C LEU A 223 -2.16 -13.89 -14.04
N GLY A 224 -0.86 -13.78 -13.76
CA GLY A 224 0.04 -12.81 -14.38
C GLY A 224 -0.13 -11.37 -13.90
N ASP A 225 0.68 -10.46 -14.45
CA ASP A 225 0.57 -8.99 -14.33
C ASP A 225 0.38 -8.43 -12.91
N VAL A 226 1.08 -9.00 -11.93
CA VAL A 226 1.11 -8.44 -10.56
C VAL A 226 1.94 -7.15 -10.57
N GLU A 227 1.27 -6.01 -10.58
CA GLU A 227 1.88 -4.68 -10.68
C GLU A 227 2.92 -4.41 -9.57
N SER A 228 2.76 -5.00 -8.38
CA SER A 228 3.73 -4.88 -7.29
C SER A 228 5.07 -5.59 -7.56
N ALA A 229 5.13 -6.56 -8.47
CA ALA A 229 6.35 -7.24 -8.87
C ALA A 229 7.08 -6.55 -10.03
N ALA A 230 6.37 -5.70 -10.80
CA ALA A 230 6.93 -5.00 -11.96
C ALA A 230 8.22 -4.20 -11.67
N PRO A 231 8.32 -3.46 -10.55
CA PRO A 231 9.55 -2.75 -10.21
C PRO A 231 10.74 -3.69 -9.99
N SER A 232 10.54 -4.86 -9.38
CA SER A 232 11.60 -5.83 -9.10
C SER A 232 12.21 -6.38 -10.40
N PHE A 233 11.37 -6.72 -11.39
CA PHE A 233 11.85 -7.13 -12.71
C PHE A 233 12.59 -5.99 -13.44
N ALA A 234 12.09 -4.76 -13.34
CA ALA A 234 12.72 -3.61 -13.98
C ALA A 234 14.09 -3.30 -13.35
N LEU A 235 14.19 -3.33 -12.02
CA LEU A 235 15.45 -3.19 -11.27
C LEU A 235 16.44 -4.31 -11.63
N TRP A 236 15.97 -5.55 -11.74
CA TRP A 236 16.81 -6.67 -12.18
C TRP A 236 17.43 -6.41 -13.56
N ARG A 237 16.62 -6.02 -14.55
CA ARG A 237 17.09 -5.69 -15.90
C ARG A 237 18.12 -4.55 -15.91
N LEU A 238 17.87 -3.48 -15.16
CA LEU A 238 18.82 -2.39 -14.98
C LEU A 238 20.13 -2.87 -14.33
N GLY A 239 20.05 -3.74 -13.33
CA GLY A 239 21.22 -4.31 -12.67
C GLY A 239 22.07 -5.17 -13.63
N ARG A 240 21.42 -6.00 -14.46
CA ARG A 240 22.10 -6.78 -15.50
C ARG A 240 22.75 -5.89 -16.56
N ARG A 241 22.14 -4.76 -16.93
CA ARG A 241 22.76 -3.77 -17.81
C ARG A 241 24.06 -3.22 -17.24
N VAL A 242 24.06 -2.86 -15.96
CA VAL A 242 25.28 -2.39 -15.30
C VAL A 242 26.35 -3.48 -15.32
N ALA A 243 25.99 -4.72 -14.99
CA ALA A 243 26.92 -5.86 -14.98
C ALA A 243 27.52 -6.19 -16.37
N ALA A 244 26.76 -5.94 -17.44
CA ALA A 244 27.20 -6.21 -18.81
C ALA A 244 28.12 -5.12 -19.41
N SER A 245 28.14 -3.91 -18.82
CA SER A 245 28.95 -2.78 -19.30
C SER A 245 30.15 -2.55 -18.38
N PRO A 246 31.40 -2.65 -18.89
CA PRO A 246 32.59 -2.33 -18.11
C PRO A 246 32.61 -0.87 -17.62
N GLY A 247 32.10 0.07 -18.43
CA GLY A 247 32.06 1.49 -18.09
C GLY A 247 31.09 1.77 -16.93
N LEU A 248 29.86 1.23 -17.02
CA LEU A 248 28.89 1.35 -15.93
C LEU A 248 29.38 0.64 -14.66
N THR A 249 29.92 -0.58 -14.79
CA THR A 249 30.49 -1.31 -13.65
C THR A 249 31.57 -0.50 -12.94
N ALA A 250 32.51 0.10 -13.69
CA ALA A 250 33.55 0.95 -13.10
C ALA A 250 32.96 2.19 -12.39
N ALA A 251 31.90 2.79 -12.92
CA ALA A 251 31.22 3.91 -12.27
C ALA A 251 30.58 3.48 -10.94
N PHE A 252 29.91 2.31 -10.92
CA PHE A 252 29.28 1.73 -9.72
C PHE A 252 30.31 1.26 -8.68
N ASP A 253 31.44 0.70 -9.09
CA ASP A 253 32.53 0.29 -8.20
C ASP A 253 33.15 1.47 -7.41
N GLY A 254 32.96 2.70 -7.92
CA GLY A 254 33.26 3.93 -7.18
C GLY A 254 32.33 4.21 -5.98
N GLY A 255 31.28 3.40 -5.78
CA GLY A 255 30.32 3.49 -4.68
C GLY A 255 29.13 4.43 -4.96
N VAL A 256 28.00 4.23 -4.29
CA VAL A 256 26.77 5.03 -4.52
C VAL A 256 26.96 6.55 -4.33
N PRO A 257 27.73 7.06 -3.34
CA PRO A 257 27.96 8.50 -3.22
C PRO A 257 28.58 9.11 -4.49
N GLY A 258 27.93 10.14 -5.03
CA GLY A 258 28.35 10.82 -6.27
C GLY A 258 28.20 9.98 -7.55
N LEU A 259 27.52 8.83 -7.48
CA LEU A 259 27.32 7.96 -8.65
C LEU A 259 26.49 8.66 -9.73
N SER A 260 25.44 9.39 -9.35
CA SER A 260 24.63 10.20 -10.28
C SER A 260 25.51 11.15 -11.09
N ASP A 261 26.36 11.93 -10.44
CA ASP A 261 27.28 12.88 -11.12
C ASP A 261 28.27 12.17 -12.06
N ARG A 262 28.76 10.99 -11.67
CA ARG A 262 29.67 10.21 -12.53
C ARG A 262 28.98 9.67 -13.76
N LEU A 263 27.74 9.21 -13.63
CA LEU A 263 26.95 8.74 -14.77
C LEU A 263 26.62 9.91 -15.70
N GLU A 264 26.23 11.06 -15.16
CA GLU A 264 25.99 12.29 -15.92
C GLU A 264 27.23 12.78 -16.66
N ALA A 265 28.41 12.74 -16.02
CA ALA A 265 29.67 13.08 -16.66
C ALA A 265 30.09 12.08 -17.77
N GLY A 266 29.54 10.87 -17.75
CA GLY A 266 29.75 9.82 -18.75
C GLY A 266 28.84 9.93 -19.98
N ARG A 267 27.95 10.93 -20.05
CA ARG A 267 27.07 11.14 -21.20
C ARG A 267 27.86 11.29 -22.51
N GLY A 268 27.23 10.84 -23.61
CA GLY A 268 27.86 10.73 -24.92
C GLY A 268 28.52 9.37 -25.17
N ASP A 269 28.68 8.54 -24.13
CA ASP A 269 28.86 7.10 -24.29
C ASP A 269 27.49 6.42 -24.47
N SER A 270 27.37 5.57 -25.48
CA SER A 270 26.09 4.95 -25.83
C SER A 270 25.53 4.03 -24.75
N GLU A 271 26.37 3.32 -23.99
CA GLU A 271 25.89 2.45 -22.90
C GLU A 271 25.40 3.27 -21.71
N VAL A 272 26.11 4.36 -21.38
CA VAL A 272 25.72 5.30 -20.32
C VAL A 272 24.42 6.02 -20.68
N ASP A 273 24.32 6.56 -21.90
CA ASP A 273 23.11 7.25 -22.36
C ASP A 273 21.89 6.31 -22.36
N THR A 274 22.07 5.06 -22.78
CA THR A 274 20.98 4.07 -22.77
C THR A 274 20.59 3.67 -21.34
N PHE A 275 21.55 3.53 -20.42
CA PHE A 275 21.25 3.28 -19.01
C PHE A 275 20.49 4.44 -18.36
N LEU A 276 20.93 5.68 -18.57
CA LEU A 276 20.25 6.87 -18.03
C LEU A 276 18.83 7.00 -18.57
N ALA A 277 18.60 6.75 -19.86
CA ALA A 277 17.26 6.75 -20.44
C ALA A 277 16.33 5.69 -19.83
N GLU A 278 16.84 4.50 -19.52
CA GLU A 278 16.04 3.46 -18.84
C GLU A 278 15.82 3.74 -17.35
N LEU A 279 16.80 4.35 -16.68
CA LEU A 279 16.62 4.82 -15.31
C LEU A 279 15.54 5.90 -15.25
N ASP A 280 15.54 6.86 -16.19
CA ASP A 280 14.50 7.88 -16.30
C ASP A 280 13.12 7.26 -16.55
N ALA A 281 13.04 6.25 -17.43
CA ALA A 281 11.80 5.52 -17.67
C ALA A 281 11.32 4.77 -16.42
N PHE A 282 12.23 4.11 -15.69
CA PHE A 282 11.94 3.44 -14.43
C PHE A 282 11.41 4.42 -13.38
N LEU A 283 12.07 5.58 -13.21
CA LEU A 283 11.64 6.61 -12.27
C LEU A 283 10.32 7.25 -12.70
N ARG A 284 10.05 7.36 -14.00
CA ARG A 284 8.75 7.84 -14.47
C ARG A 284 7.61 6.91 -14.06
N GLU A 285 7.81 5.61 -14.25
CA GLU A 285 6.79 4.58 -14.03
C GLU A 285 6.63 4.24 -12.55
N HIS A 286 7.74 4.06 -11.84
CA HIS A 286 7.75 3.52 -10.48
C HIS A 286 8.26 4.50 -9.43
N GLY A 287 8.62 5.73 -9.80
CA GLY A 287 9.29 6.67 -8.92
C GLY A 287 8.45 7.20 -7.74
N SER A 288 7.14 6.97 -7.74
CA SER A 288 6.26 7.23 -6.59
C SER A 288 6.46 6.24 -5.44
N ARG A 289 7.11 5.10 -5.70
CA ARG A 289 7.39 4.04 -4.72
C ARG A 289 8.65 4.36 -3.92
N GLY A 290 8.79 3.73 -2.76
CA GLY A 290 9.99 3.81 -1.95
C GLY A 290 9.86 3.09 -0.62
N PRO A 291 10.94 3.05 0.19
CA PRO A 291 10.82 2.60 1.57
C PRO A 291 9.89 3.53 2.35
N ASN A 292 9.00 2.97 3.18
CA ASN A 292 8.06 3.71 4.02
C ASN A 292 7.16 4.69 3.23
N GLU A 293 6.75 4.33 2.01
CA GLU A 293 6.03 5.21 1.07
C GLU A 293 4.68 5.77 1.57
N TRP A 294 4.10 5.20 2.64
CA TRP A 294 2.89 5.73 3.28
C TRP A 294 3.16 6.92 4.20
N GLU A 295 4.41 7.09 4.65
CA GLU A 295 4.85 8.26 5.38
C GLU A 295 5.21 9.37 4.37
N THR A 296 4.41 10.45 4.34
CA THR A 296 4.55 11.54 3.35
C THR A 296 5.90 12.26 3.44
N SER A 297 6.59 12.18 4.58
CA SER A 297 7.94 12.71 4.74
C SER A 297 9.05 11.81 4.17
N ALA A 298 8.73 10.55 3.82
CA ALA A 298 9.71 9.61 3.29
C ALA A 298 10.11 9.93 1.86
N HIS A 299 11.37 9.65 1.52
CA HIS A 299 11.84 9.77 0.15
C HIS A 299 11.34 8.62 -0.71
N THR A 300 10.70 8.95 -1.83
CA THR A 300 10.44 8.01 -2.93
C THR A 300 11.67 7.89 -3.83
N TRP A 301 11.68 6.87 -4.70
CA TRP A 301 12.71 6.68 -5.72
C TRP A 301 12.89 7.89 -6.64
N GLU A 302 11.82 8.61 -6.97
CA GLU A 302 11.92 9.82 -7.77
C GLU A 302 12.52 11.00 -7.01
N THR A 303 12.16 11.18 -5.74
CA THR A 303 12.71 12.28 -4.92
C THR A 303 14.15 12.03 -4.48
N ARG A 304 14.59 10.77 -4.50
CA ARG A 304 15.95 10.36 -4.17
C ARG A 304 16.39 9.15 -5.00
N PRO A 305 16.79 9.36 -6.28
CA PRO A 305 17.20 8.29 -7.19
C PRO A 305 18.36 7.43 -6.68
N GLU A 306 19.17 7.92 -5.74
CA GLU A 306 20.24 7.16 -5.10
C GLU A 306 19.73 5.90 -4.40
N LEU A 307 18.46 5.85 -3.98
CA LEU A 307 17.83 4.64 -3.44
C LEU A 307 17.77 3.52 -4.48
N VAL A 308 17.43 3.88 -5.73
CA VAL A 308 17.42 2.96 -6.87
C VAL A 308 18.85 2.54 -7.20
N LEU A 309 19.76 3.50 -7.32
CA LEU A 309 21.16 3.23 -7.62
C LEU A 309 21.82 2.31 -6.57
N ALA A 310 21.48 2.48 -5.29
CA ALA A 310 21.94 1.60 -4.22
C ALA A 310 21.40 0.16 -4.36
N ALA A 311 20.14 0.01 -4.76
CA ALA A 311 19.58 -1.31 -5.06
C ALA A 311 20.29 -1.95 -6.26
N LEU A 312 20.51 -1.18 -7.34
CA LEU A 312 21.21 -1.65 -8.54
C LEU A 312 22.66 -2.06 -8.24
N ASP A 313 23.36 -1.33 -7.37
CA ASP A 313 24.72 -1.68 -6.93
C ASP A 313 24.80 -3.07 -6.28
N ARG A 314 23.72 -3.51 -5.61
CA ARG A 314 23.62 -4.85 -5.05
C ARG A 314 23.15 -5.86 -6.09
N LEU A 315 22.09 -5.55 -6.82
CA LEU A 315 21.48 -6.45 -7.80
C LEU A 315 22.43 -6.82 -8.94
N ARG A 316 23.32 -5.92 -9.37
CA ARG A 316 24.32 -6.22 -10.42
C ARG A 316 25.31 -7.32 -10.03
N LEU A 317 25.47 -7.59 -8.73
CA LEU A 317 26.42 -8.56 -8.20
C LEU A 317 25.80 -9.94 -7.96
N LEU A 318 24.48 -10.07 -8.08
CA LEU A 318 23.79 -11.34 -7.87
C LEU A 318 23.96 -12.28 -9.06
N ASP A 319 23.84 -13.58 -8.80
CA ASP A 319 23.92 -14.61 -9.83
C ASP A 319 22.59 -14.68 -10.60
N ASP A 320 22.62 -15.13 -11.86
CA ASP A 320 21.39 -15.28 -12.66
C ASP A 320 20.36 -16.26 -12.05
N ALA A 321 20.76 -17.05 -11.05
CA ALA A 321 19.86 -17.89 -10.26
C ALA A 321 18.89 -17.09 -9.40
N ASP A 322 19.24 -15.86 -9.02
CA ASP A 322 18.44 -14.95 -8.19
C ASP A 322 17.46 -14.09 -9.03
N ASP A 323 17.31 -14.39 -10.33
CA ASP A 323 16.39 -13.68 -11.19
C ASP A 323 14.95 -13.85 -10.68
N PRO A 324 14.23 -12.75 -10.36
CA PRO A 324 12.85 -12.84 -9.88
C PRO A 324 11.95 -13.62 -10.84
N ALA A 325 12.23 -13.63 -12.15
CA ALA A 325 11.44 -14.39 -13.13
C ALA A 325 11.54 -15.91 -12.97
N ARG A 326 12.49 -16.41 -12.18
CA ARG A 326 12.67 -17.84 -11.88
C ARG A 326 11.93 -18.28 -10.62
N HIS A 327 11.35 -17.34 -9.87
CA HIS A 327 10.69 -17.58 -8.59
C HIS A 327 9.15 -17.48 -8.67
N HIS A 328 8.59 -17.31 -9.88
CA HIS A 328 7.15 -17.19 -10.14
C HIS A 328 6.64 -18.33 -11.03
#